data_AF-A0A1W9MV31-F1
#
_entry.id   AF-A0A1W9MV31-F1
#
_cell.length_a   1.000
_cell.length_b   1.000
_cell.length_c   1.000
_cell.angle_alpha   90.00
_cell.angle_beta   90.00
_cell.angle_gamma   90.00
#
_symmetry.space_group_name_H-M   'P 1'
#
loop_
_entity.id
_entity.type
_entity.pdbx_description
1 polymer ?
#
loop_
_entity_poly.entity_id
_entity_poly.type
_entity_poly.pdbx_seq_one_letter_code
_entity_poly.pdbx_strand_id
1 'polypeptide(L)' 'MSDLGIRVLAVADCRTDGQSRRLTDGLDQRNIPFMPGWTVARSHGRNCVEKVTLTSIDGTLQRDFEGGFHPIRIRLRV' A
#
# COMPACT_ATOMS: atom_id res chain seq x y z
N MET A 1 -15.03 7.77 -0.34
CA MET A 1 -14.31 6.64 -0.95
C MET A 1 -14.92 5.38 -0.38
N SER A 2 -15.46 4.56 -1.28
CA SER A 2 -16.37 3.46 -1.01
C SER A 2 -15.70 2.33 -0.22
N ASP A 3 -16.36 1.88 0.85
CA ASP A 3 -16.04 0.64 1.54
C ASP A 3 -16.47 -0.52 0.62
N LEU A 4 -15.48 -1.19 0.02
CA LEU A 4 -15.73 -2.31 -0.90
C LEU A 4 -15.75 -3.67 -0.18
N GLY A 5 -15.79 -3.70 1.17
CA GLY A 5 -15.59 -4.92 1.95
C GLY A 5 -14.17 -5.50 1.83
N ILE A 6 -13.19 -4.70 1.40
CA ILE A 6 -11.80 -5.11 1.18
C ILE A 6 -10.90 -4.45 2.22
N ARG A 7 -10.12 -5.27 2.94
CA ARG A 7 -9.14 -4.80 3.92
C ARG A 7 -7.93 -4.18 3.22
N VAL A 8 -7.60 -2.94 3.54
CA VAL A 8 -6.37 -2.27 3.09
C VAL A 8 -5.28 -2.50 4.13
N LEU A 9 -4.19 -3.18 3.73
CA LEU A 9 -3.08 -3.50 4.64
C LEU A 9 -2.08 -2.35 4.80
N ALA A 10 -1.85 -1.60 3.73
CA ALA A 10 -0.96 -0.44 3.70
C ALA A 10 -1.23 0.40 2.44
N VAL A 11 -0.84 1.67 2.49
CA VAL A 11 -0.79 2.56 1.33
C VAL A 11 0.65 2.95 1.08
N ALA A 12 1.18 2.55 -0.07
CA ALA A 12 2.50 2.98 -0.56
C ALA A 12 2.32 4.12 -1.55
N ASP A 13 3.14 5.14 -1.44
CA ASP A 13 3.10 6.30 -2.34
C ASP A 13 4.51 6.73 -2.72
N CYS A 14 4.78 6.83 -4.01
CA CYS A 14 6.11 7.05 -4.56
C CYS A 14 6.48 8.53 -4.70
N ARG A 15 5.55 9.45 -4.43
CA ARG A 15 5.77 10.90 -4.63
C ARG A 15 6.72 11.45 -3.56
N THR A 16 7.65 12.29 -4.01
CA THR A 16 8.69 12.94 -3.19
C THR A 16 8.38 14.39 -2.84
N ASP A 17 7.44 15.01 -3.56
CA ASP A 17 7.05 16.43 -3.45
C ASP A 17 5.97 16.71 -2.39
N GLY A 18 5.60 15.69 -1.62
CA GLY A 18 4.74 15.82 -0.45
C GLY A 18 3.34 15.22 -0.61
N GLN A 19 2.79 14.80 0.52
CA GLN A 19 1.46 14.20 0.63
C GLN A 19 0.47 15.25 1.12
N SER A 20 -0.79 15.18 0.66
CA SER A 20 -1.84 15.99 1.31
C SER A 20 -2.08 15.47 2.71
N ARG A 21 -1.91 16.33 3.71
CA ARG A 21 -2.12 16.01 5.14
C ARG A 21 -3.51 15.42 5.41
N ARG A 22 -4.54 15.94 4.74
CA ARG A 22 -5.92 15.43 4.84
C ARG A 22 -6.06 13.96 4.43
N LEU A 23 -5.20 13.47 3.53
CA LEU A 23 -5.23 12.07 3.09
C LEU A 23 -4.49 11.17 4.08
N THR A 24 -3.33 11.61 4.59
CA THR A 24 -2.57 10.85 5.58
C THR A 24 -3.30 10.76 6.91
N ASP A 25 -3.97 11.83 7.35
CA ASP A 25 -4.78 11.84 8.57
C ASP A 25 -5.95 10.84 8.47
N GLY A 26 -6.55 10.73 7.28
CA GLY A 26 -7.60 9.75 7.02
C GLY A 26 -7.10 8.30 7.00
N LEU A 27 -5.81 8.04 6.77
CA LEU A 27 -5.22 6.70 6.87
C LEU A 27 -4.93 6.37 8.33
N ASP A 28 -4.39 7.34 9.07
CA ASP A 28 -4.08 7.22 10.50
C ASP A 28 -5.34 6.92 11.32
N GLN A 29 -6.43 7.67 11.09
CA GLN A 29 -7.74 7.42 11.73
C GLN A 29 -8.29 6.00 11.47
N ARG A 30 -7.86 5.36 10.38
CA ARG A 30 -8.27 3.99 10.02
C ARG A 30 -7.24 2.94 10.44
N ASN A 31 -6.17 3.32 11.13
CA ASN A 31 -5.02 2.47 11.46
C ASN A 31 -4.43 1.78 10.22
N ILE A 32 -4.40 2.47 9.08
CA ILE A 32 -3.81 1.96 7.84
C ILE A 32 -2.38 2.52 7.73
N PRO A 33 -1.35 1.66 7.76
CA PRO A 33 0.04 2.08 7.56
C PRO A 33 0.22 2.86 6.26
N PHE A 34 0.89 4.01 6.35
CA PHE A 34 1.24 4.84 5.21
C PHE A 34 2.77 4.81 4.98
N MET A 35 3.17 4.53 3.74
CA MET A 35 4.56 4.30 3.33
C MET A 35 4.99 5.28 2.23
N PRO A 36 5.44 6.50 2.60
CA PRO A 36 5.93 7.48 1.64
C PRO A 36 7.31 7.09 1.09
N GLY A 37 7.53 7.27 -0.21
CA GLY A 37 8.75 6.85 -0.88
C GLY A 37 8.82 5.34 -1.12
N TRP A 38 7.67 4.64 -1.13
CA TRP A 38 7.59 3.22 -1.41
C TRP A 38 6.68 2.96 -2.62
N THR A 39 6.99 1.91 -3.37
CA THR A 39 6.21 1.45 -4.52
C THR A 39 6.08 -0.08 -4.50
N VAL A 40 5.17 -0.63 -5.29
CA VAL A 40 5.04 -2.09 -5.46
C VAL A 40 6.12 -2.60 -6.39
N ALA A 41 6.93 -3.54 -5.89
CA ALA A 41 7.90 -4.27 -6.70
C ALA A 41 7.30 -5.52 -7.33
N ARG A 42 6.42 -6.23 -6.60
CA ARG A 42 5.82 -7.48 -7.09
C ARG A 42 4.52 -7.80 -6.38
N SER A 43 3.47 -8.15 -7.13
CA SER A 43 2.28 -8.82 -6.62
C SER A 43 2.41 -10.33 -6.81
N HIS A 44 2.09 -11.11 -5.79
CA HIS A 44 2.11 -12.56 -5.81
C HIS A 44 0.68 -13.09 -5.66
N GLY A 45 0.38 -14.19 -6.34
CA GLY A 45 -0.93 -14.83 -6.39
C GLY A 45 -1.39 -15.08 -7.84
N ARG A 46 -2.43 -15.88 -8.01
CA ARG A 46 -2.89 -16.32 -9.35
C ARG A 46 -4.14 -15.58 -9.81
N ASN A 47 -5.22 -15.66 -9.03
CA ASN A 47 -6.50 -15.00 -9.30
C ASN A 47 -6.81 -13.85 -8.33
N CYS A 48 -6.13 -13.82 -7.18
CA CYS A 48 -6.18 -12.77 -6.17
C CYS A 48 -4.76 -12.45 -5.72
N VAL A 49 -4.53 -11.22 -5.23
CA VAL A 49 -3.24 -10.82 -4.66
C VAL A 49 -3.16 -11.34 -3.23
N GLU A 50 -2.31 -12.34 -3.02
CA GLU A 50 -2.08 -13.03 -1.74
C GLU A 50 -0.94 -12.39 -0.95
N LYS A 51 0.07 -11.87 -1.66
CA LYS A 51 1.21 -11.17 -1.09
C LYS A 51 1.64 -10.03 -2.00
N VAL A 52 2.17 -8.96 -1.44
CA VAL A 52 2.84 -7.89 -2.18
C VAL A 52 4.20 -7.60 -1.57
N THR A 53 5.20 -7.49 -2.43
CA THR A 53 6.52 -6.96 -2.10
C THR A 53 6.55 -5.48 -2.48
N LEU A 54 6.78 -4.62 -1.50
CA LEU A 54 7.07 -3.20 -1.67
C LEU A 54 8.57 -2.97 -1.70
N THR A 55 9.00 -1.97 -2.47
CA THR A 55 10.38 -1.47 -2.49
C THR A 55 10.40 0.03 -2.23
N SER A 56 11.45 0.52 -1.60
CA SER A 56 11.73 1.97 -1.61
C SER A 56 11.95 2.45 -3.04
N ILE A 57 11.66 3.72 -3.30
CA ILE A 57 11.82 4.33 -4.63
C ILE A 57 13.26 4.29 -5.16
N ASP A 58 14.24 4.22 -4.27
CA ASP A 58 15.66 4.07 -4.61
C ASP A 58 16.09 2.59 -4.79
N GLY A 59 15.18 1.64 -4.59
CA GLY A 59 15.43 0.21 -4.74
C GLY A 59 16.24 -0.45 -3.62
N THR A 60 16.61 0.29 -2.57
CA THR A 60 17.52 -0.20 -1.53
C THR A 60 16.86 -1.03 -0.44
N LEU A 61 15.57 -0.82 -0.18
CA LEU A 61 14.82 -1.49 0.87
C LEU A 61 13.63 -2.25 0.29
N GLN A 62 13.34 -3.43 0.86
CA GLN A 62 12.17 -4.23 0.49
C GLN A 62 11.37 -4.67 1.72
N ARG A 63 10.04 -4.78 1.55
CA ARG A 63 9.11 -5.28 2.58
C ARG A 63 7.99 -6.10 1.97
N ASP A 64 7.69 -7.23 2.57
CA ASP A 64 6.58 -8.10 2.18
C ASP A 64 5.33 -7.85 3.03
N PHE A 65 4.17 -7.92 2.38
CA PHE A 65 2.84 -7.79 2.97
C PHE A 65 1.95 -8.95 2.54
N GLU A 66 1.41 -9.70 3.50
CA GLU A 66 0.57 -10.88 3.24
C GLU A 66 -0.91 -10.61 3.54
N GLY A 67 -1.79 -11.07 2.65
CA GLY A 67 -3.22 -10.78 2.60
C GLY A 67 -4.09 -11.64 3.51
N GLY A 68 -3.55 -12.75 3.98
CA GLY A 68 -4.37 -13.82 4.54
C GLY A 68 -5.44 -14.28 3.53
N PHE A 69 -6.64 -14.60 4.01
CA PHE A 69 -7.77 -15.07 3.16
C PHE A 69 -8.49 -13.96 2.38
N HIS A 70 -8.06 -12.70 2.46
CA HIS A 70 -8.72 -11.57 1.80
C HIS A 70 -7.81 -10.93 0.74
N PRO A 71 -8.35 -10.51 -0.42
CA PRO A 71 -7.56 -9.89 -1.48
C PRO A 71 -6.93 -8.57 -1.01
N ILE A 72 -5.63 -8.38 -1.27
CA ILE A 72 -4.91 -7.14 -0.97
C ILE A 72 -5.18 -6.11 -2.06
N ARG A 73 -5.47 -4.86 -1.66
CA ARG A 73 -5.45 -3.71 -2.58
C ARG A 73 -4.38 -2.72 -2.14
N ILE A 74 -3.33 -2.56 -2.95
CA ILE A 74 -2.35 -1.47 -2.79
C ILE A 74 -2.72 -0.37 -3.77
N ARG A 75 -3.01 0.82 -3.24
CA ARG A 75 -3.30 1.99 -4.05
C ARG A 75 -2.02 2.78 -4.24
N LEU A 76 -1.36 2.56 -5.37
CA LEU A 76 -0.28 3.41 -5.83
C LEU A 76 -0.87 4.72 -6.36
N ARG A 77 -0.35 5.83 -5.87
CA ARG A 77 -0.63 7.15 -6.43
C ARG A 77 0.67 7.66 -7.06
N VAL A 78 0.63 7.80 -8.38
CA VAL A 78 1.64 8.50 -9.18
C VAL A 78 1.21 9.95 -9.30
#